data_AF-A0A0N4ZVL6-F1
#
_entry.id   AF-A0A0N4ZVL6-F1
#
_cell.length_a   1.000
_cell.length_b   1.000
_cell.length_c   1.000
_cell.angle_alpha   90.00
_cell.angle_beta   90.00
_cell.angle_gamma   90.00
#
_symmetry.space_group_name_H-M   'P 1'
#
loop_
_entity.id
_entity.type
_entity.pdbx_description
1 polymer ?
#
loop_
_entity_poly.entity_id
_entity_poly.type
_entity_poly.pdbx_seq_one_letter_code
_entity_poly.pdbx_strand_id
1 'polypeptide(L)'
;MFRCPMLLSSLKGGAIKITKSTPVRNINQSKKTFKDKANEFIASPNGKRFKILVLAGTMVVYPIGALLTNGPLIKISFPFRYNVSYDVPNTLKELIEGEYQNFLIKEGRAKKDANVTFSINKDESIHDSIAKSSLSIRFGAQIALPFYVIFNTIEEATEYCTKNVKTMNFLGEKLNIDWGSEKGQEIIKTFVLSDKAKKFLITRDMYANDGYEAYGNRSLSWATWTAFSGVFTYVFHQRSKICNGTALSFVVAYPLFLICAWFSNNQWHELYRYVQDIHADKESSHLTFDHCEGGKEYYYKMLKRNRILREFMKDGLQKISAAGDIRKTRTSIVTRYDFMKDVSKDDEEMKVAASGDTW
;
A
#
# COMPACT_ATOMS: atom_id res chain seq x y z
N MET A 1 -38.32 3.37 42.41
CA MET A 1 -38.87 4.73 42.55
C MET A 1 -39.19 4.94 44.01
N PHE A 2 -38.25 5.46 44.81
CA PHE A 2 -38.47 5.75 46.23
C PHE A 2 -37.95 7.16 46.51
N ARG A 3 -38.89 8.09 46.68
CA ARG A 3 -38.71 9.39 47.32
C ARG A 3 -39.16 9.24 48.77
N CYS A 4 -38.42 9.78 49.72
CA CYS A 4 -38.93 10.34 50.98
C CYS A 4 -37.77 11.07 51.72
N PRO A 5 -38.06 12.01 52.64
CA PRO A 5 -37.68 13.41 52.46
C PRO A 5 -36.79 13.97 53.59
N MET A 6 -36.36 15.20 53.34
CA MET A 6 -35.79 16.20 54.24
C MET A 6 -36.56 16.39 55.57
N LEU A 7 -35.86 16.70 56.67
CA LEU A 7 -36.20 17.66 57.76
C LEU A 7 -35.09 17.60 58.84
N LEU A 8 -34.14 18.55 58.89
CA LEU A 8 -34.12 19.81 59.68
C LEU A 8 -34.24 19.66 61.21
N SER A 9 -33.12 19.84 61.91
CA SER A 9 -33.00 20.68 63.13
C SER A 9 -31.50 21.05 63.23
N SER A 10 -31.07 22.31 63.15
CA SER A 10 -31.29 23.46 64.03
C SER A 10 -30.92 23.19 65.49
N LEU A 11 -29.63 23.22 65.80
CA LEU A 11 -29.14 23.59 67.12
C LEU A 11 -28.02 24.63 66.97
N LYS A 12 -28.40 25.88 67.26
CA LYS A 12 -27.48 26.97 67.61
C LYS A 12 -26.83 26.62 68.95
N GLY A 13 -25.51 26.63 69.00
CA GLY A 13 -24.73 26.56 70.23
C GLY A 13 -23.39 27.24 70.00
N GLY A 14 -23.29 28.52 70.39
CA GLY A 14 -22.06 29.27 70.25
C GLY A 14 -21.00 28.84 71.27
N ALA A 15 -19.76 28.78 70.83
CA ALA A 15 -18.59 29.08 71.66
C ALA A 15 -17.40 29.35 70.73
N ILE A 16 -17.11 30.63 70.55
CA ILE A 16 -15.88 31.13 69.96
C ILE A 16 -14.74 30.76 70.93
N LYS A 17 -13.84 29.88 70.50
CA LYS A 17 -12.47 29.81 71.04
C LYS A 17 -11.51 30.08 69.89
N ILE A 18 -11.05 31.33 69.83
CA ILE A 18 -9.92 31.76 69.02
C ILE A 18 -8.67 31.21 69.70
N THR A 19 -8.24 30.02 69.29
CA THR A 19 -6.85 29.61 69.45
C THR A 19 -6.10 30.07 68.20
N LYS A 20 -5.24 31.08 68.37
CA LYS A 20 -4.24 31.47 67.38
C LYS A 20 -3.38 30.24 67.08
N SER A 21 -3.69 29.51 66.01
CA SER A 21 -2.75 28.56 65.45
C SER A 21 -1.64 29.36 64.78
N THR A 22 -0.46 29.29 65.39
CA THR A 22 0.81 29.71 64.81
C THR A 22 0.87 29.23 63.36
N PRO A 23 1.20 30.08 62.37
CA PRO A 23 1.39 29.60 61.01
C PRO A 23 2.59 28.66 61.03
N VAL A 24 2.32 27.36 60.98
CA VAL A 24 3.33 26.36 60.64
C VAL A 24 3.78 26.73 59.23
N ARG A 25 4.91 27.43 59.18
CA ARG A 25 5.65 27.74 57.96
C ARG A 25 5.93 26.38 57.32
N ASN A 26 5.18 26.04 56.27
CA ASN A 26 5.38 24.85 55.45
C ASN A 26 6.75 24.97 54.75
N ILE A 27 7.81 24.71 55.52
CA ILE A 27 9.17 24.53 55.02
C ILE A 27 9.22 23.06 54.61
N ASN A 28 8.84 22.81 53.36
CA ASN A 28 9.39 21.77 52.49
C ASN A 28 8.58 21.75 51.19
N GLN A 29 8.64 22.83 50.41
CA GLN A 29 8.48 22.66 48.96
C GLN A 29 9.74 21.97 48.45
N SER A 30 9.83 20.65 48.65
CA SER A 30 10.83 19.84 47.94
C SER A 30 10.67 20.15 46.45
N LYS A 31 11.77 20.42 45.75
CA LYS A 31 11.73 20.69 44.30
C LYS A 31 11.00 19.52 43.64
N LYS A 32 9.79 19.77 43.12
CA LYS A 32 9.01 18.76 42.39
C LYS A 32 9.90 18.10 41.34
N THR A 33 9.98 16.78 41.37
CA THR A 33 10.77 16.03 40.40
C THR A 33 10.16 16.18 39.01
N PHE A 34 10.93 15.91 37.96
CA PHE A 34 10.41 15.94 36.59
C PHE A 34 9.20 15.00 36.42
N LYS A 35 9.27 13.81 37.04
CA LYS A 35 8.17 12.82 37.05
C LYS A 35 6.88 13.42 37.63
N ASP A 36 6.98 14.14 38.74
CA ASP A 36 5.80 14.74 39.40
C ASP A 36 5.20 15.84 38.53
N LYS A 37 6.05 16.70 37.93
CA LYS A 37 5.61 17.73 36.99
C LYS A 37 4.94 17.14 35.75
N ALA A 38 5.48 16.05 35.22
CA ALA A 38 4.92 15.36 34.05
C ALA A 38 3.57 14.71 34.38
N ASN A 39 3.46 14.05 35.54
CA ASN A 39 2.20 13.46 36.01
C ASN A 39 1.13 14.53 36.23
N GLU A 40 1.49 15.64 36.90
CA GLU A 40 0.59 16.78 37.13
C GLU A 40 0.13 17.39 35.80
N PHE A 41 1.05 17.57 34.84
CA PHE A 41 0.71 18.03 33.51
C PHE A 41 -0.29 17.09 32.81
N ILE A 42 -0.01 15.78 32.74
CA ILE A 42 -0.86 14.80 32.05
C ILE A 42 -2.26 14.69 32.68
N ALA A 43 -2.37 14.90 33.98
CA ALA A 43 -3.65 14.95 34.69
C ALA A 43 -4.41 16.28 34.50
N SER A 44 -3.70 17.37 34.22
CA SER A 44 -4.28 18.71 34.03
C SER A 44 -5.22 18.79 32.81
N PRO A 45 -6.11 19.81 32.73
CA PRO A 45 -6.93 20.06 31.54
C PRO A 45 -6.10 20.19 30.25
N ASN A 46 -4.92 20.82 30.33
CA ASN A 46 -4.02 20.99 29.19
C ASN A 46 -3.38 19.66 28.77
N GLY A 47 -3.00 18.80 29.73
CA GLY A 47 -2.51 17.45 29.44
C GLY A 47 -3.57 16.55 28.81
N LYS A 48 -4.84 16.67 29.23
CA LYS A 48 -5.96 15.98 28.59
C LYS A 48 -6.14 16.43 27.13
N ARG A 49 -6.11 17.75 26.87
CA ARG A 49 -6.15 18.30 25.50
C ARG A 49 -4.96 17.83 24.66
N PHE A 50 -3.76 17.83 25.24
CA PHE A 50 -2.56 17.32 24.58
C PHE A 50 -2.70 15.86 24.17
N LYS A 51 -3.14 14.97 25.08
CA LYS A 51 -3.38 13.55 24.76
C LYS A 51 -4.37 13.39 23.61
N ILE A 52 -5.50 14.11 23.64
CA ILE A 52 -6.50 14.07 22.57
C ILE A 52 -5.88 14.54 21.25
N LEU A 53 -5.12 15.64 21.26
CA LEU A 53 -4.47 16.18 20.08
C LEU A 53 -3.45 15.21 19.48
N VAL A 54 -2.65 14.52 20.31
CA VAL A 54 -1.71 13.49 19.84
C VAL A 54 -2.46 12.32 19.21
N LEU A 55 -3.47 11.78 19.88
CA LEU A 55 -4.24 10.64 19.39
C LEU A 55 -5.01 10.97 18.10
N ALA A 56 -5.75 12.09 18.10
CA ALA A 56 -6.50 12.54 16.93
C ALA A 56 -5.57 12.97 15.79
N GLY A 57 -4.46 13.63 16.10
CA GLY A 57 -3.42 14.01 15.12
C GLY A 57 -2.85 12.78 14.40
N THR A 58 -2.52 11.73 15.16
CA THR A 58 -2.02 10.47 14.59
C THR A 58 -3.00 9.85 13.59
N MET A 59 -4.29 9.91 13.90
CA MET A 59 -5.35 9.38 13.06
C MET A 59 -5.47 10.11 11.72
N VAL A 60 -5.30 11.44 11.70
CA VAL A 60 -5.58 12.27 10.51
C VAL A 60 -4.35 12.62 9.68
N VAL A 61 -3.15 12.66 10.27
CA VAL A 61 -1.94 13.11 9.57
C VAL A 61 -1.60 12.22 8.37
N TYR A 62 -1.63 10.90 8.54
CA TYR A 62 -1.32 9.98 7.44
C TYR A 62 -2.37 10.05 6.31
N PRO A 63 -3.69 9.96 6.58
CA PRO A 63 -4.70 10.14 5.54
C PRO A 63 -4.54 11.46 4.82
N ILE A 64 -4.40 12.59 5.51
CA ILE A 64 -4.24 13.90 4.84
C ILE A 64 -3.01 13.91 3.92
N GLY A 65 -1.86 13.45 4.40
CA GLY A 65 -0.64 13.39 3.59
C GLY A 65 -0.77 12.45 2.39
N ALA A 66 -1.34 11.26 2.58
CA ALA A 66 -1.61 10.31 1.50
C ALA A 66 -2.60 10.90 0.49
N LEU A 67 -3.65 11.57 0.97
CA LEU A 67 -4.69 12.16 0.13
C LEU A 67 -4.12 13.27 -0.76
N LEU A 68 -3.36 14.19 -0.17
CA LEU A 68 -2.72 15.29 -0.89
C LEU A 68 -1.70 14.79 -1.91
N THR A 69 -0.83 13.86 -1.50
CA THR A 69 0.26 13.40 -2.36
C THR A 69 -0.20 12.51 -3.50
N ASN A 70 -1.22 11.68 -3.29
CA ASN A 70 -1.75 10.80 -4.33
C ASN A 70 -2.96 11.43 -5.07
N GLY A 71 -3.55 12.52 -4.56
CA GLY A 71 -4.64 13.24 -5.22
C GLY A 71 -4.10 14.43 -6.03
N PRO A 72 -4.30 15.68 -5.57
CA PRO A 72 -3.98 16.88 -6.35
C PRO A 72 -2.49 17.02 -6.68
N LEU A 73 -1.59 16.50 -5.84
CA LEU A 73 -0.15 16.62 -6.05
C LEU A 73 0.45 15.42 -6.80
N ILE A 74 -0.34 14.46 -7.30
CA ILE A 74 0.22 13.22 -7.86
C ILE A 74 1.15 13.46 -9.05
N LYS A 75 0.84 14.46 -9.89
CA LYS A 75 1.69 14.83 -11.04
C LYS A 75 3.09 15.32 -10.63
N ILE A 76 3.24 15.82 -9.41
CA ILE A 76 4.52 16.25 -8.85
C ILE A 76 5.14 15.12 -8.01
N SER A 77 4.33 14.48 -7.15
CA SER A 77 4.81 13.50 -6.18
C SER A 77 5.25 12.19 -6.83
N PHE A 78 4.62 11.79 -7.93
CA PHE A 78 4.92 10.55 -8.64
C PHE A 78 6.31 10.59 -9.31
N PRO A 79 6.64 11.56 -10.17
CA PRO A 79 7.99 11.68 -10.74
C PRO A 79 9.05 12.07 -9.71
N PHE A 80 8.66 12.68 -8.58
CA PHE A 80 9.59 12.91 -7.46
C PHE A 80 10.00 11.60 -6.76
N ARG A 81 9.09 10.61 -6.70
CA ARG A 81 9.34 9.31 -6.03
C ARG A 81 9.94 8.27 -6.96
N TYR A 82 9.64 8.35 -8.26
CA TYR A 82 9.98 7.33 -9.24
C TYR A 82 10.66 7.95 -10.45
N ASN A 83 11.71 7.30 -10.95
CA ASN A 83 12.42 7.74 -12.14
C ASN A 83 11.59 7.41 -13.39
N VAL A 84 10.70 8.33 -13.81
CA VAL A 84 9.76 8.09 -14.90
C VAL A 84 9.98 9.00 -16.09
N SER A 85 9.60 8.51 -17.27
CA SER A 85 9.59 9.24 -18.54
C SER A 85 8.18 9.24 -19.10
N TYR A 86 7.65 10.43 -19.38
CA TYR A 86 6.37 10.58 -20.08
C TYR A 86 6.52 10.48 -21.61
N ASP A 87 7.76 10.38 -22.10
CA ASP A 87 8.03 10.11 -23.51
C ASP A 87 7.85 8.62 -23.81
N VAL A 88 6.63 8.27 -24.20
CA VAL A 88 6.21 6.91 -24.56
C VAL A 88 6.29 6.76 -26.09
N PRO A 89 6.89 5.68 -26.65
CA PRO A 89 6.92 5.44 -28.09
C PRO A 89 5.52 5.40 -28.72
N ASN A 90 5.38 5.84 -29.98
CA ASN A 90 4.08 5.95 -30.64
C ASN A 90 3.34 4.61 -30.75
N THR A 91 4.04 3.52 -31.05
CA THR A 91 3.47 2.16 -31.11
C THR A 91 2.82 1.77 -29.78
N LEU A 92 3.48 2.07 -28.67
CA LEU A 92 2.97 1.81 -27.34
C LEU A 92 1.85 2.78 -26.92
N LYS A 93 1.91 4.04 -27.36
CA LYS A 93 0.82 5.02 -27.15
C LYS A 93 -0.47 4.55 -27.80
N GLU A 94 -0.40 4.02 -29.02
CA GLU A 94 -1.56 3.47 -29.75
C GLU A 94 -2.17 2.28 -29.00
N LEU A 95 -1.34 1.36 -28.51
CA LEU A 95 -1.79 0.23 -27.68
C LEU A 95 -2.45 0.70 -26.38
N ILE A 96 -1.82 1.66 -25.68
CA ILE A 96 -2.35 2.24 -24.44
C ILE A 96 -3.70 2.90 -24.67
N GLU A 97 -3.84 3.72 -25.71
CA GLU A 97 -5.09 4.40 -26.02
C GLU A 97 -6.18 3.40 -26.40
N GLY A 98 -5.84 2.37 -27.19
CA GLY A 98 -6.77 1.29 -27.54
C GLY A 98 -7.30 0.57 -26.30
N GLU A 99 -6.42 0.11 -25.42
CA GLU A 99 -6.84 -0.60 -24.21
C GLU A 99 -7.53 0.31 -23.20
N TYR A 100 -7.17 1.59 -23.14
CA TYR A 100 -7.87 2.57 -22.33
C TYR A 100 -9.31 2.76 -22.82
N GLN A 101 -9.53 2.88 -24.14
CA GLN A 101 -10.89 2.97 -24.68
C GLN A 101 -11.69 1.68 -24.42
N ASN A 102 -11.08 0.50 -24.58
CA ASN A 102 -11.72 -0.78 -24.26
C ASN A 102 -12.15 -0.84 -22.79
N PHE A 103 -11.27 -0.42 -21.88
CA PHE A 103 -11.57 -0.33 -20.45
C PHE A 103 -12.76 0.60 -20.17
N LEU A 104 -12.79 1.79 -20.79
CA LEU A 104 -13.92 2.71 -20.63
C LEU A 104 -15.24 2.10 -21.09
N ILE A 105 -15.24 1.45 -22.26
CA ILE A 105 -16.44 0.83 -22.83
C ILE A 105 -16.94 -0.29 -21.91
N LYS A 106 -16.05 -1.20 -21.50
CA LYS A 106 -16.41 -2.35 -20.66
C LYS A 106 -16.94 -1.93 -19.29
N GLU A 107 -16.32 -0.93 -18.68
CA GLU A 107 -16.74 -0.40 -17.37
C GLU A 107 -17.90 0.61 -17.46
N GLY A 108 -18.44 0.88 -18.66
CA GLY A 108 -19.53 1.83 -18.86
C GLY A 108 -19.18 3.28 -18.48
N ARG A 109 -17.92 3.69 -18.68
CA ARG A 109 -17.38 4.99 -18.26
C ARG A 109 -17.27 5.96 -19.42
N ALA A 110 -17.64 7.23 -19.20
CA ALA A 110 -17.28 8.27 -20.14
C ALA A 110 -15.79 8.63 -19.99
N LYS A 111 -15.17 9.22 -21.02
CA LYS A 111 -13.76 9.69 -20.94
C LYS A 111 -13.50 10.64 -19.78
N LYS A 112 -14.51 11.45 -19.44
CA LYS A 112 -14.44 12.35 -18.29
C LYS A 112 -14.37 11.58 -16.97
N ASP A 113 -14.81 10.31 -16.91
CA ASP A 113 -14.95 9.43 -15.73
C ASP A 113 -13.69 8.67 -15.32
N ALA A 114 -12.65 8.72 -16.15
CA ALA A 114 -11.36 8.17 -15.82
C ALA A 114 -10.24 9.12 -16.26
N ASN A 115 -9.13 9.10 -15.52
CA ASN A 115 -7.92 9.80 -15.92
C ASN A 115 -6.70 8.95 -15.57
N VAL A 116 -6.29 8.12 -16.52
CA VAL A 116 -5.11 7.28 -16.40
C VAL A 116 -3.97 7.90 -17.19
N THR A 117 -2.81 8.06 -16.57
CA THR A 117 -1.60 8.52 -17.23
C THR A 117 -0.56 7.40 -17.20
N PHE A 118 -0.06 7.05 -18.37
CA PHE A 118 1.03 6.09 -18.51
C PHE A 118 2.36 6.81 -18.72
N SER A 119 3.41 6.19 -18.20
CA SER A 119 4.80 6.60 -18.30
C SER A 119 5.68 5.35 -18.35
N ILE A 120 6.95 5.51 -18.68
CA ILE A 120 7.96 4.44 -18.60
C ILE A 120 8.82 4.66 -17.37
N ASN A 121 8.94 3.64 -16.53
CA ASN A 121 9.91 3.63 -15.45
C ASN A 121 11.30 3.40 -16.03
N LYS A 122 12.23 4.32 -15.78
CA LYS A 122 13.64 4.25 -16.20
C LYS A 122 14.53 3.56 -15.17
N ASP A 123 13.99 3.21 -14.00
CA ASP A 123 14.72 2.41 -13.02
C ASP A 123 14.77 0.93 -13.47
N GLU A 124 15.94 0.54 -13.98
CA GLU A 124 16.22 -0.81 -14.47
C GLU A 124 16.19 -1.87 -13.37
N SER A 125 16.18 -1.47 -12.09
CA SER A 125 16.04 -2.42 -10.98
C SER A 125 14.61 -2.89 -10.74
N ILE A 126 13.64 -2.25 -11.40
CA ILE A 126 12.22 -2.50 -11.22
C ILE A 126 11.67 -3.17 -12.47
N HIS A 127 11.35 -4.45 -12.31
CA HIS A 127 11.00 -5.35 -13.41
C HIS A 127 9.48 -5.57 -13.57
N ASP A 128 8.64 -4.82 -12.87
CA ASP A 128 7.18 -4.80 -12.98
C ASP A 128 6.71 -3.34 -12.95
N SER A 129 5.46 -3.08 -13.32
CA SER A 129 4.88 -1.74 -13.31
C SER A 129 4.79 -1.17 -11.89
N ILE A 130 4.96 0.15 -11.78
CA ILE A 130 4.68 0.90 -10.57
C ILE A 130 3.45 1.75 -10.82
N ALA A 131 2.46 1.64 -9.95
CA ALA A 131 1.25 2.44 -10.07
C ALA A 131 0.85 3.10 -8.75
N LYS A 132 0.18 4.26 -8.88
CA LYS A 132 -0.51 4.95 -7.80
C LYS A 132 -1.87 5.42 -8.30
N SER A 133 -2.93 4.91 -7.68
CA SER A 133 -4.27 5.47 -7.82
C SER A 133 -4.31 6.92 -7.35
N SER A 134 -5.27 7.69 -7.85
CA SER A 134 -5.45 9.11 -7.59
C SER A 134 -6.90 9.49 -7.41
N LEU A 135 -7.18 10.39 -6.45
CA LEU A 135 -8.43 11.17 -6.39
C LEU A 135 -8.36 12.35 -7.35
N SER A 136 -8.17 12.06 -8.64
CA SER A 136 -8.86 12.90 -9.62
C SER A 136 -10.36 12.75 -9.33
N ILE A 137 -11.23 13.68 -9.74
CA ILE A 137 -12.66 13.72 -9.33
C ILE A 137 -13.42 12.38 -9.56
N ARG A 138 -12.79 11.42 -10.27
CA ARG A 138 -13.26 10.10 -10.73
C ARG A 138 -12.03 9.15 -10.79
N PHE A 139 -12.18 7.89 -11.24
CA PHE A 139 -11.07 6.93 -11.29
C PHE A 139 -9.82 7.56 -11.93
N GLY A 140 -8.67 7.41 -11.29
CA GLY A 140 -7.43 7.89 -11.87
C GLY A 140 -6.23 7.11 -11.36
N ALA A 141 -5.23 6.98 -12.21
CA ALA A 141 -3.99 6.30 -11.87
C ALA A 141 -2.81 6.93 -12.62
N GLN A 142 -1.67 7.04 -11.94
CA GLN A 142 -0.37 7.22 -12.57
C GLN A 142 0.30 5.85 -12.63
N ILE A 143 0.59 5.37 -13.83
CA ILE A 143 1.16 4.05 -14.08
C ILE A 143 2.50 4.24 -14.81
N ALA A 144 3.55 3.64 -14.27
CA ALA A 144 4.86 3.58 -14.89
C ALA A 144 5.13 2.12 -15.28
N LEU A 145 5.07 1.84 -16.58
CA LEU A 145 5.38 0.53 -17.16
C LEU A 145 6.89 0.25 -17.02
N PRO A 146 7.32 -1.01 -16.91
CA PRO A 146 8.75 -1.34 -16.79
C PRO A 146 9.51 -0.89 -18.04
N PHE A 147 10.79 -0.50 -17.88
CA PHE A 147 11.61 0.09 -18.95
C PHE A 147 11.59 -0.72 -20.25
N TYR A 148 11.56 -2.06 -20.12
CA TYR A 148 11.70 -2.97 -21.24
C TYR A 148 10.46 -3.10 -22.13
N VAL A 149 9.30 -2.59 -21.70
CA VAL A 149 8.07 -2.61 -22.50
C VAL A 149 8.21 -1.87 -23.84
N ILE A 150 9.20 -0.98 -23.95
CA ILE A 150 9.47 -0.21 -25.17
C ILE A 150 10.09 -1.04 -26.30
N PHE A 151 10.69 -2.19 -25.99
CA PHE A 151 11.40 -2.99 -26.98
C PHE A 151 10.41 -3.79 -27.83
N ASN A 152 10.64 -3.80 -29.14
CA ASN A 152 9.88 -4.61 -30.10
C ASN A 152 10.72 -5.77 -30.62
N THR A 153 12.04 -5.62 -30.65
CA THR A 153 12.97 -6.64 -31.14
C THR A 153 14.07 -6.97 -30.12
N ILE A 154 14.70 -8.13 -30.32
CA ILE A 154 15.82 -8.58 -29.47
C ILE A 154 17.03 -7.68 -29.68
N GLU A 155 17.22 -7.18 -30.90
CA GLU A 155 18.31 -6.29 -31.28
C GLU A 155 18.22 -4.95 -30.53
N GLU A 156 17.03 -4.33 -30.51
CA GLU A 156 16.78 -3.09 -29.75
C GLU A 156 17.06 -3.28 -28.26
N ALA A 157 16.56 -4.38 -27.69
CA ALA A 157 16.78 -4.71 -26.28
C ALA A 157 18.27 -4.98 -25.98
N THR A 158 18.97 -5.66 -26.90
CA THR A 158 20.41 -5.93 -26.78
C THR A 158 21.23 -4.64 -26.82
N GLU A 159 20.95 -3.76 -27.78
CA GLU A 159 21.64 -2.48 -27.90
C GLU A 159 21.43 -1.63 -26.65
N TYR A 160 20.18 -1.53 -26.17
CA TYR A 160 19.86 -0.79 -24.95
C TYR A 160 20.62 -1.34 -23.75
N CYS A 161 20.57 -2.66 -23.51
CA CYS A 161 21.21 -3.28 -22.34
C CYS A 161 22.73 -3.11 -22.38
N THR A 162 23.35 -3.30 -23.56
CA THR A 162 24.80 -3.16 -23.73
C THR A 162 25.27 -1.73 -23.49
N LYS A 163 24.49 -0.72 -23.94
CA LYS A 163 24.84 0.69 -23.84
C LYS A 163 24.58 1.26 -22.45
N ASN A 164 23.42 0.94 -21.86
CA ASN A 164 22.91 1.62 -20.68
C ASN A 164 23.01 0.78 -19.39
N VAL A 165 22.97 -0.56 -19.49
CA VAL A 165 22.80 -1.46 -18.34
C VAL A 165 24.06 -2.29 -18.07
N LYS A 166 25.21 -1.67 -17.80
CA LYS A 166 26.43 -2.43 -17.50
C LYS A 166 26.37 -3.23 -16.20
N THR A 167 25.68 -2.67 -15.20
CA THR A 167 25.45 -3.30 -13.91
C THR A 167 23.97 -3.17 -13.59
N MET A 168 23.27 -4.28 -13.43
CA MET A 168 21.86 -4.33 -13.09
C MET A 168 21.72 -4.47 -11.58
N ASN A 169 20.99 -3.57 -10.92
CA ASN A 169 20.60 -3.78 -9.53
C ASN A 169 19.36 -4.67 -9.51
N PHE A 170 19.41 -5.82 -8.84
CA PHE A 170 18.28 -6.73 -8.71
C PHE A 170 18.19 -7.26 -7.29
N LEU A 171 17.05 -7.05 -6.62
CA LEU A 171 16.82 -7.43 -5.22
C LEU A 171 17.93 -6.96 -4.25
N GLY A 172 18.44 -5.74 -4.49
CA GLY A 172 19.47 -5.09 -3.67
C GLY A 172 20.90 -5.56 -3.95
N GLU A 173 21.11 -6.40 -4.97
CA GLU A 173 22.43 -6.86 -5.40
C GLU A 173 22.80 -6.28 -6.77
N LYS A 174 24.05 -5.84 -6.91
CA LYS A 174 24.60 -5.37 -8.18
C LYS A 174 25.14 -6.54 -8.98
N LEU A 175 24.49 -6.84 -10.10
CA LEU A 175 24.84 -7.94 -11.00
C LEU A 175 25.57 -7.39 -12.21
N ASN A 176 26.74 -7.94 -12.49
CA ASN A 176 27.47 -7.66 -13.73
C ASN A 176 27.10 -8.75 -14.74
N ILE A 177 26.33 -8.35 -15.74
CA ILE A 177 25.81 -9.27 -16.76
C ILE A 177 26.56 -8.99 -18.05
N ASP A 178 27.22 -10.02 -18.58
CA ASP A 178 27.71 -9.97 -19.95
C ASP A 178 26.54 -10.21 -20.91
N TRP A 179 26.06 -9.14 -21.52
CA TRP A 179 24.94 -9.18 -22.47
C TRP A 179 25.28 -9.94 -23.76
N GLY A 180 26.55 -10.14 -24.10
CA GLY A 180 26.97 -10.96 -25.24
C GLY A 180 26.95 -12.46 -24.93
N SER A 181 26.92 -12.85 -23.66
CA SER A 181 26.87 -14.25 -23.24
C SER A 181 25.51 -14.90 -23.54
N GLU A 182 25.48 -16.24 -23.61
CA GLU A 182 24.25 -17.01 -23.79
C GLU A 182 23.18 -16.65 -22.75
N LYS A 183 23.57 -16.61 -21.47
CA LYS A 183 22.65 -16.23 -20.37
C LYS A 183 22.19 -14.77 -20.46
N GLY A 184 23.08 -13.86 -20.86
CA GLY A 184 22.72 -12.45 -21.11
C GLY A 184 21.67 -12.31 -22.20
N GLN A 185 21.86 -13.02 -23.31
CA GLN A 185 20.91 -13.08 -24.42
C GLN A 185 19.59 -13.74 -24.01
N GLU A 186 19.62 -14.76 -23.16
CA GLU A 186 18.39 -15.35 -22.60
C GLU A 186 17.61 -14.34 -21.74
N ILE A 187 18.29 -13.50 -20.95
CA ILE A 187 17.64 -12.43 -20.19
C ILE A 187 17.04 -11.40 -21.14
N ILE A 188 17.76 -10.98 -22.18
CA ILE A 188 17.27 -10.01 -23.18
C ILE A 188 16.00 -10.52 -23.86
N LYS A 189 15.90 -11.81 -24.20
CA LYS A 189 14.69 -12.41 -24.76
C LYS A 189 13.46 -12.27 -23.86
N THR A 190 13.64 -12.13 -22.54
CA THR A 190 12.53 -11.90 -21.59
C THR A 190 12.10 -10.44 -21.51
N PHE A 191 12.91 -9.51 -22.01
CA PHE A 191 12.61 -8.09 -22.04
C PHE A 191 11.76 -7.68 -23.25
N VAL A 192 11.82 -8.43 -24.34
CA VAL A 192 10.95 -8.21 -25.49
C VAL A 192 9.60 -8.84 -25.20
N LEU A 193 8.53 -8.05 -25.22
CA LEU A 193 7.15 -8.53 -25.03
C LEU A 193 6.37 -8.44 -26.33
N SER A 194 5.47 -9.40 -26.58
CA SER A 194 4.47 -9.26 -27.64
C SER A 194 3.47 -8.15 -27.31
N ASP A 195 2.74 -7.69 -28.32
CA ASP A 195 1.65 -6.73 -28.13
C ASP A 195 0.53 -7.31 -27.25
N LYS A 196 0.30 -8.62 -27.30
CA LYS A 196 -0.66 -9.32 -26.42
C LYS A 196 -0.26 -9.16 -24.96
N ALA A 197 1.01 -9.39 -24.64
CA ALA A 197 1.55 -9.23 -23.30
C ALA A 197 1.53 -7.76 -22.84
N LYS A 198 1.82 -6.81 -23.74
CA LYS A 198 1.70 -5.37 -23.45
C LYS A 198 0.25 -4.98 -23.14
N LYS A 199 -0.73 -5.44 -23.91
CA LYS A 199 -2.17 -5.19 -23.68
C LYS A 199 -2.65 -5.75 -22.34
N PHE A 200 -2.28 -6.99 -22.03
CA PHE A 200 -2.53 -7.58 -20.71
C PHE A 200 -1.97 -6.72 -19.58
N LEU A 201 -0.70 -6.32 -19.69
CA LEU A 201 -0.04 -5.52 -18.66
C LEU A 201 -0.72 -4.17 -18.43
N ILE A 202 -1.05 -3.47 -19.52
CA ILE A 202 -1.74 -2.17 -19.51
C ILE A 202 -3.09 -2.28 -18.81
N THR A 203 -3.93 -3.25 -19.21
CA THR A 203 -5.26 -3.44 -18.63
C THR A 203 -5.18 -3.89 -17.18
N ARG A 204 -4.23 -4.77 -16.85
CA ARG A 204 -4.01 -5.28 -15.50
C ARG A 204 -3.70 -4.14 -14.54
N ASP A 205 -2.84 -3.22 -14.95
CA ASP A 205 -2.49 -2.07 -14.11
C ASP A 205 -3.64 -1.09 -13.94
N MET A 206 -4.55 -0.97 -14.93
CA MET A 206 -5.77 -0.19 -14.77
C MET A 206 -6.70 -0.84 -13.74
N TYR A 207 -7.00 -2.14 -13.88
CA TYR A 207 -7.86 -2.87 -12.95
C TYR A 207 -7.27 -2.93 -11.53
N ALA A 208 -5.96 -3.15 -11.38
CA ALA A 208 -5.29 -3.22 -10.08
C ALA A 208 -5.27 -1.88 -9.32
N ASN A 209 -5.63 -0.79 -9.99
CA ASN A 209 -5.69 0.55 -9.44
C ASN A 209 -7.09 1.15 -9.50
N ASP A 210 -8.08 0.38 -9.93
CA ASP A 210 -9.45 0.83 -10.11
C ASP A 210 -10.20 1.02 -8.79
N GLY A 211 -11.13 1.98 -8.81
CA GLY A 211 -11.98 2.31 -7.69
C GLY A 211 -11.33 3.12 -6.57
N TYR A 212 -12.19 3.59 -5.66
CA TYR A 212 -11.75 4.38 -4.50
C TYR A 212 -10.91 3.57 -3.51
N GLU A 213 -11.11 2.26 -3.47
CA GLU A 213 -10.39 1.39 -2.54
C GLU A 213 -8.89 1.36 -2.87
N ALA A 214 -8.51 1.32 -4.14
CA ALA A 214 -7.10 1.23 -4.54
C ALA A 214 -6.28 2.44 -4.07
N TYR A 215 -6.96 3.58 -3.93
CA TYR A 215 -6.42 4.81 -3.38
C TYR A 215 -6.56 4.93 -1.86
N GLY A 216 -7.77 4.74 -1.35
CA GLY A 216 -8.17 5.14 0.00
C GLY A 216 -8.00 4.05 1.05
N ASN A 217 -7.91 2.77 0.66
CA ASN A 217 -7.95 1.64 1.59
C ASN A 217 -6.88 1.73 2.68
N ARG A 218 -5.63 2.08 2.32
CA ARG A 218 -4.54 2.21 3.30
C ARG A 218 -4.75 3.39 4.26
N SER A 219 -5.26 4.51 3.77
CA SER A 219 -5.57 5.69 4.58
C SER A 219 -6.72 5.43 5.53
N LEU A 220 -7.81 4.83 5.03
CA LEU A 220 -8.98 4.48 5.81
C LEU A 220 -8.64 3.42 6.86
N SER A 221 -7.87 2.40 6.49
CA SER A 221 -7.37 1.37 7.40
C SER A 221 -6.49 1.97 8.49
N TRP A 222 -5.56 2.87 8.14
CA TRP A 222 -4.76 3.60 9.13
C TRP A 222 -5.63 4.36 10.13
N ALA A 223 -6.59 5.16 9.65
CA ALA A 223 -7.49 5.92 10.50
C ALA A 223 -8.27 4.99 11.44
N THR A 224 -8.73 3.85 10.94
CA THR A 224 -9.47 2.84 11.71
C THR A 224 -8.62 2.21 12.81
N TRP A 225 -7.44 1.69 12.47
CA TRP A 225 -6.54 1.05 13.43
C TRP A 225 -5.99 2.01 14.47
N THR A 226 -5.70 3.25 14.08
CA THR A 226 -5.24 4.28 15.02
C THR A 226 -6.36 4.81 15.92
N ALA A 227 -7.61 4.85 15.44
CA ALA A 227 -8.76 5.13 16.29
C ALA A 227 -8.92 4.07 17.39
N PHE A 228 -8.85 2.78 17.02
CA PHE A 228 -8.85 1.69 18.00
C PHE A 228 -7.68 1.80 18.98
N SER A 229 -6.46 2.03 18.48
CA SER A 229 -5.29 2.26 19.32
C SER A 229 -5.48 3.43 20.29
N GLY A 230 -6.10 4.53 19.86
CA GLY A 230 -6.42 5.66 20.73
C GLY A 230 -7.41 5.29 21.85
N VAL A 231 -8.46 4.54 21.53
CA VAL A 231 -9.42 4.03 22.51
C VAL A 231 -8.74 3.08 23.51
N PHE A 232 -7.94 2.13 23.05
CA PHE A 232 -7.21 1.20 23.91
C PHE A 232 -6.18 1.91 24.78
N THR A 233 -5.44 2.85 24.22
CA THR A 233 -4.52 3.73 24.94
C THR A 233 -5.27 4.44 26.07
N TYR A 234 -6.42 5.05 25.77
CA TYR A 234 -7.21 5.75 26.78
C TYR A 234 -7.72 4.81 27.88
N VAL A 235 -8.30 3.67 27.52
CA VAL A 235 -8.83 2.69 28.49
C VAL A 235 -7.71 2.15 29.36
N PHE A 236 -6.58 1.74 28.78
CA PHE A 236 -5.47 1.15 29.53
C PHE A 236 -4.78 2.19 30.41
N HIS A 237 -4.48 3.38 29.88
CA HIS A 237 -3.85 4.46 30.65
C HIS A 237 -4.74 4.96 31.80
N GLN A 238 -6.04 5.19 31.55
CA GLN A 238 -6.92 5.89 32.48
C GLN A 238 -7.70 4.94 33.42
N ARG A 239 -8.07 3.74 32.95
CA ARG A 239 -8.91 2.81 33.72
C ARG A 239 -8.14 1.63 34.33
N SER A 240 -6.93 1.33 33.86
CA SER A 240 -6.14 0.25 34.47
C SER A 240 -5.61 0.66 35.84
N LYS A 241 -5.86 -0.19 36.84
CA LYS A 241 -5.29 -0.06 38.20
C LYS A 241 -3.76 -0.12 38.21
N ILE A 242 -3.14 -0.65 37.14
CA ILE A 242 -1.69 -0.78 36.99
C ILE A 242 -1.07 0.54 36.49
N CYS A 243 -1.80 1.27 35.63
CA CYS A 243 -1.28 2.46 34.95
C CYS A 243 -1.56 3.78 35.68
N ASN A 244 -2.62 3.82 36.48
CA ASN A 244 -3.02 4.93 37.35
C ASN A 244 -3.00 6.32 36.68
N GLY A 245 -3.18 6.42 35.37
CA GLY A 245 -3.18 7.69 34.64
C GLY A 245 -1.86 8.48 34.67
N THR A 246 -0.74 7.84 35.03
CA THR A 246 0.58 8.50 35.11
C THR A 246 1.13 8.87 33.73
N ALA A 247 2.01 9.87 33.66
CA ALA A 247 2.67 10.25 32.41
C ALA A 247 3.46 9.10 31.80
N LEU A 248 4.14 8.31 32.64
CA LEU A 248 4.87 7.12 32.20
C LEU A 248 3.94 6.09 31.56
N SER A 249 2.76 5.85 32.14
CA SER A 249 1.84 4.88 31.56
C SER A 249 1.27 5.32 30.21
N PHE A 250 1.08 6.62 29.98
CA PHE A 250 0.74 7.14 28.65
C PHE A 250 1.88 6.92 27.65
N VAL A 251 3.11 7.28 28.03
CA VAL A 251 4.32 7.14 27.19
C VAL A 251 4.62 5.70 26.84
N VAL A 252 4.23 4.73 27.66
CA VAL A 252 4.38 3.30 27.37
C VAL A 252 3.20 2.75 26.58
N ALA A 253 1.96 3.03 27.00
CA ALA A 253 0.77 2.45 26.39
C ALA A 253 0.56 2.95 24.95
N TYR A 254 0.77 4.25 24.69
CA TYR A 254 0.49 4.82 23.38
C TYR A 254 1.39 4.23 22.27
N PRO A 255 2.74 4.19 22.40
CA PRO A 255 3.58 3.56 21.38
C PRO A 255 3.30 2.08 21.20
N LEU A 256 2.99 1.35 22.30
CA LEU A 256 2.65 -0.06 22.22
C LEU A 256 1.42 -0.30 21.33
N PHE A 257 0.32 0.40 21.60
CA PHE A 257 -0.90 0.26 20.79
C PHE A 257 -0.73 0.86 19.38
N LEU A 258 0.11 1.88 19.22
CA LEU A 258 0.44 2.42 17.90
C LEU A 258 1.23 1.43 17.05
N ILE A 259 2.17 0.66 17.62
CA ILE A 259 2.88 -0.41 16.92
C ILE A 259 1.88 -1.49 16.46
N CYS A 260 0.95 -1.88 17.33
CA CYS A 260 -0.11 -2.82 16.95
C CYS A 260 -0.96 -2.26 15.79
N ALA A 261 -1.37 -1.00 15.85
CA ALA A 261 -2.13 -0.37 14.77
C ALA A 261 -1.34 -0.29 13.46
N TRP A 262 -0.06 0.05 13.51
CA TRP A 262 0.82 0.06 12.35
C TRP A 262 0.96 -1.32 11.73
N PHE A 263 1.18 -2.36 12.55
CA PHE A 263 1.25 -3.75 12.09
C PHE A 263 -0.06 -4.19 11.43
N SER A 264 -1.21 -3.99 12.10
CA SER A 264 -2.53 -4.35 11.57
C SER A 264 -2.85 -3.63 10.26
N ASN A 265 -2.53 -2.33 10.16
CA ASN A 265 -2.69 -1.58 8.92
C ASN A 265 -1.79 -2.13 7.79
N ASN A 266 -0.56 -2.51 8.10
CA ASN A 266 0.35 -3.09 7.11
C ASN A 266 -0.16 -4.45 6.61
N GLN A 267 -0.59 -5.34 7.52
CA GLN A 267 -1.15 -6.64 7.13
C GLN A 267 -2.43 -6.49 6.31
N TRP A 268 -3.32 -5.57 6.69
CA TRP A 268 -4.53 -5.27 5.94
C TRP A 268 -4.21 -4.76 4.52
N HIS A 269 -3.23 -3.86 4.41
CA HIS A 269 -2.81 -3.33 3.11
C HIS A 269 -2.21 -4.42 2.22
N GLU A 270 -1.38 -5.30 2.77
CA GLU A 270 -0.80 -6.42 2.02
C GLU A 270 -1.89 -7.39 1.53
N LEU A 271 -2.86 -7.75 2.39
CA LEU A 271 -4.00 -8.58 2.01
C LEU A 271 -4.85 -7.93 0.92
N TYR A 272 -5.20 -6.65 1.09
CA TYR A 272 -5.98 -5.92 0.11
C TYR A 272 -5.28 -5.89 -1.26
N ARG A 273 -3.97 -5.60 -1.26
CA ARG A 273 -3.19 -5.58 -2.49
C ARG A 273 -3.05 -6.96 -3.12
N TYR A 274 -2.93 -8.02 -2.34
CA TYR A 274 -2.95 -9.39 -2.85
C TYR A 274 -4.26 -9.69 -3.58
N VAL A 275 -5.41 -9.39 -2.95
CA VAL A 275 -6.73 -9.59 -3.56
C VAL A 275 -6.88 -8.77 -4.84
N GLN A 276 -6.39 -7.53 -4.85
CA GLN A 276 -6.41 -6.66 -6.03
C GLN A 276 -5.53 -7.18 -7.16
N ASP A 277 -4.32 -7.67 -6.86
CA ASP A 277 -3.42 -8.20 -7.88
C ASP A 277 -4.08 -9.42 -8.58
N ILE A 278 -4.69 -10.33 -7.83
CA ILE A 278 -5.42 -11.49 -8.37
C ILE A 278 -6.68 -11.08 -9.14
N HIS A 279 -7.45 -10.14 -8.61
CA HIS A 279 -8.64 -9.62 -9.30
C HIS A 279 -8.27 -8.98 -10.64
N ALA A 280 -7.24 -8.15 -10.66
CA ALA A 280 -6.79 -7.46 -11.87
C ALA A 280 -6.26 -8.41 -12.94
N ASP A 281 -5.46 -9.41 -12.55
CA ASP A 281 -5.00 -10.44 -13.48
C ASP A 281 -6.18 -11.20 -14.08
N LYS A 282 -7.17 -11.56 -13.26
CA LYS A 282 -8.39 -12.25 -13.69
C LYS A 282 -9.17 -11.40 -14.70
N GLU A 283 -9.52 -10.16 -14.34
CA GLU A 283 -10.33 -9.29 -15.20
C GLU A 283 -9.64 -8.98 -16.53
N SER A 284 -8.32 -8.76 -16.50
CA SER A 284 -7.53 -8.56 -17.70
C SER A 284 -7.47 -9.81 -18.57
N SER A 285 -7.17 -10.97 -17.99
CA SER A 285 -7.07 -12.21 -18.76
C SER A 285 -8.39 -12.62 -19.43
N HIS A 286 -9.53 -12.21 -18.86
CA HIS A 286 -10.86 -12.50 -19.38
C HIS A 286 -11.38 -11.47 -20.41
N LEU A 287 -10.59 -10.46 -20.78
CA LEU A 287 -11.02 -9.50 -21.81
C LEU A 287 -11.14 -10.15 -23.19
N THR A 288 -10.08 -10.84 -23.62
CA THR A 288 -10.02 -11.58 -24.87
C THR A 288 -9.02 -12.73 -24.75
N PHE A 289 -9.06 -13.68 -25.68
CA PHE A 289 -8.05 -14.73 -25.77
C PHE A 289 -6.62 -14.17 -25.82
N ASP A 290 -6.42 -13.08 -26.59
CA ASP A 290 -5.12 -12.40 -26.67
C ASP A 290 -4.63 -11.88 -25.31
N HIS A 291 -5.52 -11.39 -24.45
CA HIS A 291 -5.13 -10.94 -23.12
C HIS A 291 -4.70 -12.11 -22.22
N CYS A 292 -5.40 -13.25 -22.29
CA CYS A 292 -5.01 -14.45 -21.55
C CYS A 292 -3.64 -14.96 -22.01
N GLU A 293 -3.42 -15.09 -23.32
CA GLU A 293 -2.14 -15.50 -23.89
C GLU A 293 -1.01 -14.52 -23.53
N GLY A 294 -1.30 -13.22 -23.62
CA GLY A 294 -0.39 -12.15 -23.23
C GLY A 294 0.02 -12.19 -21.76
N GLY A 295 -0.94 -12.46 -20.87
CA GLY A 295 -0.66 -12.61 -19.44
C GLY A 295 0.23 -13.81 -19.14
N LYS A 296 -0.05 -14.96 -19.76
CA LYS A 296 0.81 -16.15 -19.65
C LYS A 296 2.22 -15.87 -20.14
N GLU A 297 2.39 -15.22 -21.29
CA GLU A 297 3.70 -14.82 -21.81
C GLU A 297 4.44 -13.90 -20.82
N TYR A 298 3.75 -12.87 -20.32
CA TYR A 298 4.33 -11.86 -19.45
C TYR A 298 4.93 -12.48 -18.17
N TYR A 299 4.13 -13.27 -17.44
CA TYR A 299 4.61 -13.89 -16.20
C TYR A 299 5.60 -15.02 -16.45
N TYR A 300 5.44 -15.80 -17.53
CA TYR A 300 6.43 -16.80 -17.91
C TYR A 300 7.81 -16.16 -18.16
N LYS A 301 7.86 -15.06 -18.92
CA LYS A 301 9.10 -14.31 -19.16
C LYS A 301 9.68 -13.74 -17.86
N MET A 302 8.84 -13.22 -16.97
CA MET A 302 9.27 -12.74 -15.66
C MET A 302 9.88 -13.86 -14.80
N LEU A 303 9.24 -15.03 -14.73
CA LEU A 303 9.74 -16.21 -14.02
C LEU A 303 11.06 -16.70 -14.61
N LYS A 304 11.15 -16.82 -15.95
CA LYS A 304 12.38 -17.22 -16.64
C LYS A 304 13.52 -16.25 -16.33
N ARG A 305 13.28 -14.94 -16.42
CA ARG A 305 14.25 -13.90 -16.08
C ARG A 305 14.78 -14.05 -14.66
N ASN A 306 13.87 -14.18 -13.69
CA ASN A 306 14.23 -14.30 -12.29
C ASN A 306 15.06 -15.58 -12.03
N ARG A 307 14.73 -16.70 -12.70
CA ARG A 307 15.52 -17.94 -12.61
C ARG A 307 16.95 -17.75 -13.10
N ILE A 308 17.14 -17.04 -14.21
CA ILE A 308 18.47 -16.80 -14.75
C ILE A 308 19.24 -15.85 -13.81
N LEU A 309 18.62 -14.74 -13.39
CA LEU A 309 19.23 -13.77 -12.47
C LEU A 309 19.61 -14.39 -11.12
N ARG A 310 18.84 -15.38 -10.64
CA ARG A 310 19.16 -16.17 -9.44
C ARG A 310 20.56 -16.78 -9.48
N GLU A 311 21.05 -17.15 -10.65
CA GLU A 311 22.37 -17.78 -10.82
C GLU A 311 23.52 -16.77 -10.77
N PHE A 312 23.23 -15.48 -11.03
CA PHE A 312 24.20 -14.40 -10.93
C PHE A 312 24.33 -13.85 -9.49
N MET A 313 23.37 -14.15 -8.63
CA MET A 313 23.29 -13.65 -7.26
C MET A 313 24.02 -14.54 -6.26
N LYS A 314 24.69 -13.96 -5.27
CA LYS A 314 25.34 -14.72 -4.19
C LYS A 314 24.34 -15.46 -3.30
N ASP A 315 23.18 -14.86 -3.03
CA ASP A 315 22.12 -15.40 -2.19
C ASP A 315 20.83 -15.73 -2.97
N GLY A 316 20.95 -15.92 -4.29
CA GLY A 316 19.83 -16.15 -5.19
C GLY A 316 18.92 -17.31 -4.76
N LEU A 317 19.48 -18.41 -4.25
CA LEU A 317 18.70 -19.56 -3.77
C LEU A 317 17.77 -19.22 -2.59
N GLN A 318 18.18 -18.26 -1.75
CA GLN A 318 17.42 -17.79 -0.59
C GLN A 318 16.37 -16.75 -0.98
N LYS A 319 16.60 -15.98 -2.05
CA LYS A 319 15.69 -14.92 -2.49
C LYS A 319 14.71 -15.35 -3.57
N ILE A 320 15.04 -16.38 -4.36
CA ILE A 320 14.24 -16.79 -5.53
C ILE A 320 14.05 -18.31 -5.49
N SER A 321 12.82 -18.74 -5.75
CA SER A 321 12.45 -20.16 -5.84
C SER A 321 13.03 -20.79 -7.11
N ALA A 322 13.00 -22.13 -7.20
CA ALA A 322 13.41 -22.83 -8.41
C ALA A 322 12.53 -22.49 -9.63
N ALA A 323 11.26 -22.13 -9.40
CA ALA A 323 10.32 -21.72 -10.43
C ALA A 323 10.55 -20.28 -10.92
N GLY A 324 11.36 -19.47 -10.24
CA GLY A 324 11.59 -18.05 -10.57
C GLY A 324 10.75 -17.07 -9.77
N ASP A 325 10.02 -17.56 -8.77
CA ASP A 325 9.23 -16.70 -7.90
C ASP A 325 10.13 -16.02 -6.86
N ILE A 326 9.91 -14.73 -6.63
CA ILE A 326 10.68 -13.99 -5.63
C ILE A 326 10.06 -14.27 -4.26
N ARG A 327 10.88 -14.70 -3.30
CA ARG A 327 10.43 -14.98 -1.95
C ARG A 327 10.10 -13.67 -1.22
N LYS A 328 9.07 -13.72 -0.37
CA LYS A 328 8.56 -12.58 0.39
C LYS A 328 7.97 -11.46 -0.48
N THR A 329 7.64 -11.73 -1.74
CA THR A 329 6.70 -10.85 -2.45
C THR A 329 5.31 -11.01 -1.83
N ARG A 330 4.50 -9.98 -2.01
CA ARG A 330 3.10 -9.99 -1.59
C ARG A 330 2.30 -11.07 -2.29
N THR A 331 2.42 -11.12 -3.61
CA THR A 331 1.67 -12.01 -4.49
C THR A 331 2.68 -12.79 -5.30
N SER A 332 2.68 -14.11 -5.16
CA SER A 332 3.56 -15.01 -5.91
C SER A 332 3.29 -14.89 -7.41
N ILE A 333 4.35 -14.77 -8.22
CA ILE A 333 4.23 -14.70 -9.68
C ILE A 333 3.67 -16.01 -10.23
N VAL A 334 4.02 -17.14 -9.62
CA VAL A 334 3.47 -18.46 -9.99
C VAL A 334 1.98 -18.50 -9.70
N THR A 335 1.54 -18.02 -8.53
CA THR A 335 0.12 -17.92 -8.22
C THR A 335 -0.63 -17.05 -9.23
N ARG A 336 -0.08 -15.89 -9.59
CA ARG A 336 -0.66 -15.02 -10.64
C ARG A 336 -0.72 -15.71 -11.99
N TYR A 337 0.32 -16.47 -12.34
CA TYR A 337 0.37 -17.30 -13.55
C TYR A 337 -0.71 -18.38 -13.57
N ASP A 338 -0.85 -19.15 -12.50
CA ASP A 338 -1.78 -20.28 -12.40
C ASP A 338 -3.24 -19.83 -12.35
N PHE A 339 -3.53 -18.66 -11.77
CA PHE A 339 -4.89 -18.11 -11.71
C PHE A 339 -5.39 -17.54 -13.04
N MET A 340 -4.53 -17.33 -14.04
CA MET A 340 -4.97 -17.02 -15.39
C MET A 340 -5.53 -18.29 -16.04
N LYS A 341 -6.83 -18.49 -15.86
CA LYS A 341 -7.56 -19.59 -16.48
C LYS A 341 -7.56 -19.46 -18.00
N ASP A 342 -7.50 -20.60 -18.68
CA ASP A 342 -7.62 -20.65 -20.14
C ASP A 342 -9.07 -20.40 -20.52
N VAL A 343 -9.37 -19.20 -21.01
CA VAL A 343 -10.72 -18.82 -21.48
C VAL A 343 -11.24 -19.81 -22.55
N SER A 344 -10.33 -20.42 -23.32
CA SER A 344 -10.66 -21.46 -24.30
C SER A 344 -11.31 -22.71 -23.68
N LYS A 345 -10.86 -23.13 -22.50
CA LYS A 345 -11.43 -24.29 -21.81
C LYS A 345 -12.80 -23.97 -21.23
N ASP A 346 -13.00 -22.76 -20.72
CA ASP A 346 -14.30 -22.33 -20.19
C ASP A 346 -15.33 -22.15 -21.33
N ASP A 347 -14.93 -21.62 -22.49
CA ASP A 347 -15.78 -21.54 -23.69
C ASP A 347 -16.12 -22.93 -24.26
N GLU A 348 -15.18 -23.88 -24.24
CA GLU A 348 -15.44 -25.27 -24.60
C GLU A 348 -16.35 -25.97 -23.59
N GLU A 349 -16.13 -25.80 -22.29
CA GLU A 349 -16.97 -26.34 -21.22
C GLU A 349 -18.39 -25.73 -21.26
N MET A 350 -18.52 -24.43 -21.52
CA MET A 350 -19.82 -23.77 -21.70
C MET A 350 -20.50 -24.19 -23.01
N LYS A 351 -19.78 -24.42 -24.10
CA LYS A 351 -20.35 -25.00 -25.34
C LYS A 351 -20.83 -26.42 -25.11
N VAL A 352 -20.06 -27.24 -24.38
CA VAL A 352 -20.45 -28.62 -24.01
C VAL A 352 -21.69 -28.59 -23.11
N ALA A 353 -21.74 -27.72 -22.10
CA ALA A 353 -22.91 -27.55 -21.23
C ALA A 353 -24.14 -27.06 -22.01
N ALA A 354 -23.99 -26.08 -22.91
CA ALA A 354 -25.07 -25.58 -23.76
C ALA A 354 -25.55 -26.60 -24.80
N SER A 355 -24.68 -27.51 -25.26
CA SER A 355 -25.06 -28.62 -26.14
C SER A 355 -25.73 -29.79 -25.41
N GLY A 356 -25.67 -29.82 -24.07
CA GLY A 356 -26.30 -30.85 -23.24
C GLY A 356 -27.80 -30.63 -22.99
N ASP A 357 -28.33 -29.44 -23.32
CA ASP A 357 -29.74 -29.06 -23.15
C ASP A 357 -30.55 -29.17 -24.46
N THR A 358 -30.19 -30.07 -25.36
CA THR A 358 -31.06 -30.45 -26.48
C THR A 358 -31.96 -31.62 -26.04
N TRP A 359 -33.18 -31.29 -25.59
CA TRP A 359 -34.28 -32.24 -25.41
C TRP A 359 -34.98 -32.54 -26.73
#